data_AF-W2X098-F1
#
_entry.id   AF-W2X098-F1
#
_cell.length_a   1.000
_cell.length_b   1.000
_cell.length_c   1.000
_cell.angle_alpha   90.00
_cell.angle_beta   90.00
_cell.angle_gamma   90.00
#
_symmetry.space_group_name_H-M   'P 1'
#
loop_
_entity.id
_entity.type
_entity.pdbx_description
1 polymer ?
#
loop_
_entity_poly.entity_id
_entity_poly.type
_entity_poly.pdbx_seq_one_letter_code
_entity_poly.pdbx_strand_id
1 'polypeptide(L)'
;MSTYVVQGLAYFATHPRLWLSTLCPLLLTLIVAITSVVVLFSVALVPQAEGLEDAGVAKWLSWLLAVMLVLVEIFLVTLIYNLVIMGCYQDKVFEQVMVARGFKEMVEDEDRHAGCVRACRSCCRVSLWLRLILLIVTLPLNLIPIIGSIIYAWLNGTILAWEYHLLYFEFKNFNYAQQKAFVKEHKVQYSSFGMQALLMEMIPGVGSIFVFTNTVGAALMAAHFEEEERERTALQHGGVQPNYANTNAYNHGYVPSGGISQRNMSTYVAQGLAYFLSHPPLWKMTFCPVVLTIVVGMTTVIVLLGAAMYPQEQALYDAGVPEGLAWVLAIMLCLVESFVIVMIYSLICLACYQDKIFEYVMREQGHTELVANKRKHASCIRICTSCCRVSVLLRLGLLVVSVPLNVVPVVGNTMYAWLNGQIVAWEYHFFYFELKNYSFEQQQALIDERSMQYRLFGMQALLLEMVPGIGAVFMFANTVGAALFASSIEREEAAKQPPVQTEEPDLYRSLV
;
A
#
# COMPACT_ATOMS: atom_id res chain seq x y z
N MET A 1 21.77 -4.67 6.44
CA MET A 1 20.54 -3.91 6.77
C MET A 1 20.38 -3.96 8.27
N SER A 2 19.93 -2.89 8.91
CA SER A 2 19.59 -2.92 10.33
C SER A 2 18.47 -3.95 10.58
N THR A 3 18.60 -4.74 11.64
CA THR A 3 17.59 -5.73 12.10
C THR A 3 16.88 -5.27 13.38
N TYR A 4 17.13 -4.05 13.86
CA TYR A 4 16.63 -3.57 15.14
C TYR A 4 15.11 -3.45 15.23
N VAL A 5 14.40 -3.28 14.11
CA VAL A 5 12.93 -3.30 14.10
C VAL A 5 12.40 -4.68 14.47
N VAL A 6 12.95 -5.74 13.87
CA VAL A 6 12.58 -7.13 14.17
C VAL A 6 13.03 -7.52 15.57
N GLN A 7 14.24 -7.12 15.97
CA GLN A 7 14.73 -7.35 17.33
C GLN A 7 13.89 -6.61 18.37
N GLY A 8 13.47 -5.37 18.09
CA GLY A 8 12.59 -4.58 18.94
C GLY A 8 11.22 -5.24 19.11
N LEU A 9 10.64 -5.75 18.03
CA LEU A 9 9.40 -6.54 18.08
C LEU A 9 9.56 -7.82 18.92
N ALA A 10 10.63 -8.59 18.69
CA ALA A 10 10.90 -9.82 19.42
C ALA A 10 11.19 -9.55 20.91
N TYR A 11 11.96 -8.50 21.22
CA TYR A 11 12.27 -8.08 22.58
C TYR A 11 11.02 -7.61 23.30
N PHE A 12 10.20 -6.79 22.64
CA PHE A 12 8.91 -6.35 23.17
C PHE A 12 8.01 -7.55 23.45
N ALA A 13 7.90 -8.51 22.53
CA ALA A 13 7.07 -9.71 22.71
C ALA A 13 7.53 -10.61 23.88
N THR A 14 8.82 -10.64 24.18
CA THR A 14 9.41 -11.48 25.23
C THR A 14 9.46 -10.82 26.62
N HIS A 15 9.18 -9.52 26.72
CA HIS A 15 9.23 -8.76 27.98
C HIS A 15 7.84 -8.19 28.36
N PRO A 16 7.00 -8.96 29.08
CA PRO A 16 5.63 -8.55 29.44
C PRO A 16 5.55 -7.26 30.26
N ARG A 17 6.62 -6.90 30.99
CA ARG A 17 6.69 -5.64 31.76
C ARG A 17 6.54 -4.40 30.88
N LEU A 18 7.04 -4.48 29.64
CA LEU A 18 6.92 -3.39 28.66
C LEU A 18 5.46 -3.22 28.21
N TRP A 19 4.71 -4.31 28.07
CA TRP A 19 3.31 -4.27 27.61
C TRP A 19 2.42 -3.48 28.55
N LEU A 20 2.64 -3.62 29.86
CA LEU A 20 1.88 -2.87 30.86
C LEU A 20 2.14 -1.36 30.75
N SER A 21 3.40 -0.99 30.47
CA SER A 21 3.82 0.40 30.28
C SER A 21 3.25 1.01 28.99
N THR A 22 3.02 0.19 27.94
CA THR A 22 2.44 0.63 26.66
C THR A 22 0.91 0.54 26.58
N LEU A 23 0.27 -0.33 27.36
CA LEU A 23 -1.19 -0.46 27.35
C LEU A 23 -1.87 0.79 27.93
N CYS A 24 -1.26 1.37 28.97
CA CYS A 24 -1.75 2.58 29.62
C CYS A 24 -1.95 3.76 28.63
N PRO A 25 -0.94 4.19 27.85
CA PRO A 25 -1.13 5.27 26.87
C PRO A 25 -2.14 4.95 25.79
N LEU A 26 -2.20 3.71 25.31
CA LEU A 26 -3.18 3.31 24.28
C LEU A 26 -4.61 3.44 24.80
N LEU A 27 -4.87 2.97 26.03
CA LEU A 27 -6.17 3.10 26.67
C LEU A 27 -6.53 4.57 26.95
N LEU A 28 -5.56 5.38 27.40
CA LEU A 28 -5.80 6.81 27.66
C LEU A 28 -6.11 7.56 26.36
N THR A 29 -5.40 7.25 25.27
CA THR A 29 -5.68 7.80 23.93
C THR A 29 -7.07 7.42 23.44
N LEU A 30 -7.50 6.17 23.67
CA LEU A 30 -8.85 5.72 23.34
C LEU A 30 -9.91 6.47 24.14
N ILE A 31 -9.70 6.64 25.45
CA ILE A 31 -10.61 7.40 26.32
C ILE A 31 -10.74 8.84 25.82
N VAL A 32 -9.62 9.53 25.54
CA VAL A 32 -9.63 10.90 25.02
C VAL A 32 -10.35 10.98 23.68
N ALA A 33 -10.11 10.02 22.77
CA ALA A 33 -10.82 9.97 21.50
C ALA A 33 -12.35 9.84 21.69
N ILE A 34 -12.80 8.90 22.52
CA ILE A 34 -14.24 8.72 22.80
C ILE A 34 -14.83 9.97 23.47
N THR A 35 -14.15 10.52 24.47
CA THR A 35 -14.61 11.74 25.17
C THR A 35 -14.69 12.93 24.22
N SER A 36 -13.69 13.13 23.35
CA SER A 36 -13.70 14.23 22.36
C SER A 36 -14.88 14.11 21.40
N VAL A 37 -15.19 12.91 20.90
CA VAL A 37 -16.35 12.65 20.05
C VAL A 37 -17.64 13.00 20.79
N VAL A 38 -17.86 12.45 21.98
CA VAL A 38 -19.09 12.68 22.75
C VAL A 38 -19.28 14.17 23.07
N VAL A 39 -18.24 14.84 23.55
CA VAL A 39 -18.32 16.25 23.97
C VAL A 39 -18.50 17.18 22.78
N LEU A 40 -17.72 17.03 21.70
CA LEU A 40 -17.79 17.94 20.55
C LEU A 40 -19.09 17.75 19.76
N PHE A 41 -19.57 16.52 19.57
CA PHE A 41 -20.88 16.32 18.93
C PHE A 41 -22.04 16.82 19.79
N SER A 42 -21.97 16.71 21.12
CA SER A 42 -23.07 17.16 21.99
C SER A 42 -23.11 18.67 22.18
N VAL A 43 -21.95 19.34 22.22
CA VAL A 43 -21.86 20.77 22.55
C VAL A 43 -21.58 21.65 21.35
N ALA A 44 -20.78 21.20 20.37
CA ALA A 44 -20.30 22.07 19.30
C ALA A 44 -21.14 21.98 18.01
N LEU A 45 -21.77 20.83 17.72
CA LEU A 45 -22.48 20.61 16.46
C LEU A 45 -23.61 21.63 16.22
N VAL A 46 -24.51 21.81 17.20
CA VAL A 46 -25.68 22.70 17.05
C VAL A 46 -25.25 24.18 16.94
N PRO A 47 -24.40 24.72 17.85
CA PRO A 47 -23.94 26.10 17.72
C PRO A 47 -23.17 26.38 16.42
N GLN A 48 -22.39 25.42 15.91
CA GLN A 48 -21.68 25.58 14.64
C GLN A 48 -22.65 25.62 13.44
N ALA A 49 -23.69 24.77 13.46
CA ALA A 49 -24.71 24.78 12.41
C ALA A 49 -25.52 26.08 12.38
N GLU A 50 -25.92 26.57 13.56
CA GLU A 50 -26.62 27.86 13.71
C GLU A 50 -25.73 29.03 13.28
N GLY A 51 -24.46 29.07 13.70
CA GLY A 51 -23.53 30.11 13.29
C GLY A 51 -23.27 30.16 11.78
N LEU A 52 -23.33 29.03 11.09
CA LEU A 52 -23.25 28.96 9.62
C LEU A 52 -24.55 29.40 8.94
N GLU A 53 -25.70 29.08 9.52
CA GLU A 53 -27.01 29.57 9.05
C GLU A 53 -27.10 31.10 9.18
N ASP A 54 -26.65 31.66 10.31
CA ASP A 54 -26.55 33.11 10.54
C ASP A 54 -25.59 33.79 9.56
N ALA A 55 -24.57 33.08 9.08
CA ALA A 55 -23.64 33.56 8.06
C ALA A 55 -24.23 33.50 6.62
N GLY A 56 -25.49 33.08 6.46
CA GLY A 56 -26.19 33.05 5.18
C GLY A 56 -26.05 31.74 4.39
N VAL A 57 -25.54 30.67 5.01
CA VAL A 57 -25.45 29.34 4.38
C VAL A 57 -26.81 28.64 4.44
N ALA A 58 -27.20 27.97 3.35
CA ALA A 58 -28.45 27.21 3.30
C ALA A 58 -28.48 26.14 4.41
N LYS A 59 -29.61 26.02 5.13
CA LYS A 59 -29.76 25.16 6.32
C LYS A 59 -29.18 23.75 6.16
N TRP A 60 -29.52 23.04 5.09
CA TRP A 60 -29.03 21.67 4.88
C TRP A 60 -27.49 21.61 4.72
N LEU A 61 -26.90 22.65 4.11
CA LEU A 61 -25.47 22.77 3.89
C LEU A 61 -24.74 23.19 5.18
N SER A 62 -25.36 24.04 6.01
CA SER A 62 -24.84 24.42 7.34
C SER A 62 -24.67 23.21 8.25
N TRP A 63 -25.66 22.31 8.30
CA TRP A 63 -25.57 21.08 9.09
C TRP A 63 -24.48 20.14 8.56
N LEU A 64 -24.33 20.01 7.23
CA LEU A 64 -23.27 19.20 6.63
C LEU A 64 -21.87 19.75 6.95
N LEU A 65 -21.68 21.07 6.83
CA LEU A 65 -20.42 21.73 7.13
C LEU A 65 -20.08 21.70 8.62
N ALA A 66 -21.08 21.85 9.51
CA ALA A 66 -20.89 21.73 10.95
C ALA A 66 -20.40 20.33 11.35
N VAL A 67 -20.95 19.26 10.77
CA VAL A 67 -20.43 17.89 10.99
C VAL A 67 -18.97 17.78 10.57
N MET A 68 -18.59 18.34 9.42
CA MET A 68 -17.19 18.32 8.96
C MET A 68 -16.25 19.10 9.89
N LEU A 69 -16.68 20.27 10.38
CA LEU A 69 -15.91 21.07 11.34
C LEU A 69 -15.70 20.33 12.66
N VAL A 70 -16.75 19.75 13.24
CA VAL A 70 -16.66 18.91 14.45
C VAL A 70 -15.68 17.75 14.25
N LEU A 71 -15.73 17.07 13.09
CA LEU A 71 -14.78 15.98 12.78
C LEU A 71 -13.33 16.48 12.72
N VAL A 72 -13.09 17.66 12.14
CA VAL A 72 -11.75 18.30 12.13
C VAL A 72 -11.30 18.66 13.54
N GLU A 73 -12.18 19.21 14.38
CA GLU A 73 -11.87 19.53 15.78
C GLU A 73 -11.52 18.28 16.59
N ILE A 74 -12.29 17.19 16.44
CA ILE A 74 -11.99 15.90 17.07
C ILE A 74 -10.61 15.41 16.66
N PHE A 75 -10.30 15.47 15.36
CA PHE A 75 -9.00 15.09 14.83
C PHE A 75 -7.87 15.96 15.42
N LEU A 76 -8.06 17.28 15.49
CA LEU A 76 -7.06 18.19 16.05
C LEU A 76 -6.82 17.92 17.55
N VAL A 77 -7.88 17.73 18.34
CA VAL A 77 -7.77 17.43 19.77
C VAL A 77 -7.02 16.12 19.99
N THR A 78 -7.39 15.05 19.27
CA THR A 78 -6.70 13.75 19.39
C THR A 78 -5.27 13.81 18.88
N LEU A 79 -5.00 14.54 17.80
CA LEU A 79 -3.65 14.76 17.28
C LEU A 79 -2.77 15.49 18.29
N ILE A 80 -3.22 16.62 18.84
CA ILE A 80 -2.48 17.42 19.82
C ILE A 80 -2.21 16.57 21.07
N TYR A 81 -3.21 15.87 21.59
CA TYR A 81 -3.05 14.97 22.72
C TYR A 81 -1.97 13.90 22.45
N ASN A 82 -2.03 13.24 21.29
CA ASN A 82 -1.05 12.22 20.89
C ASN A 82 0.36 12.81 20.79
N LEU A 83 0.53 13.97 20.15
CA LEU A 83 1.84 14.64 20.02
C LEU A 83 2.49 14.98 21.37
N VAL A 84 1.70 15.40 22.36
CA VAL A 84 2.21 15.77 23.68
C VAL A 84 2.52 14.54 24.53
N ILE A 85 1.60 13.59 24.55
CA ILE A 85 1.62 12.51 25.52
C ILE A 85 2.45 11.31 25.04
N MET A 86 2.40 10.98 23.75
CA MET A 86 3.07 9.80 23.21
C MET A 86 4.58 9.84 23.41
N GLY A 87 5.21 11.00 23.23
CA GLY A 87 6.66 11.17 23.45
C GLY A 87 7.10 10.76 24.85
N CYS A 88 6.36 11.18 25.89
CA CYS A 88 6.66 10.82 27.28
C CYS A 88 6.62 9.30 27.53
N TYR A 89 5.75 8.56 26.84
CA TYR A 89 5.66 7.12 26.98
C TYR A 89 6.72 6.39 26.17
N GLN A 90 7.10 6.93 25.00
CA GLN A 90 8.24 6.43 24.24
C GLN A 90 9.52 6.54 25.07
N ASP A 91 9.76 7.69 25.70
CA ASP A 91 10.93 7.91 26.54
C ASP A 91 11.00 6.89 27.69
N LYS A 92 9.89 6.65 28.40
CA LYS A 92 9.83 5.65 29.47
C LYS A 92 10.14 4.23 29.00
N VAL A 93 9.64 3.84 27.82
CA VAL A 93 9.94 2.52 27.24
C VAL A 93 11.41 2.43 26.85
N PHE A 94 11.96 3.51 26.29
CA PHE A 94 13.36 3.61 25.91
C PHE A 94 14.29 3.47 27.13
N GLU A 95 14.02 4.23 28.20
CA GLU A 95 14.74 4.18 29.47
C GLU A 95 14.73 2.78 30.08
N GLN A 96 13.55 2.12 30.12
CA GLN A 96 13.43 0.75 30.63
C GLN A 96 14.31 -0.24 29.88
N VAL A 97 14.42 -0.10 28.55
CA VAL A 97 15.29 -0.96 27.73
C VAL A 97 16.77 -0.66 27.98
N MET A 98 17.16 0.62 28.08
CA MET A 98 18.53 1.02 28.40
C MET A 98 18.98 0.51 29.77
N VAL A 99 18.11 0.62 30.78
CA VAL A 99 18.35 0.05 32.12
C VAL A 99 18.51 -1.47 32.04
N ALA A 100 17.64 -2.16 31.30
CA ALA A 100 17.72 -3.62 31.12
C ALA A 100 18.99 -4.07 30.40
N ARG A 101 19.58 -3.22 29.55
CA ARG A 101 20.85 -3.46 28.85
C ARG A 101 22.08 -3.04 29.66
N GLY A 102 21.91 -2.56 30.90
CA GLY A 102 23.02 -2.25 31.81
C GLY A 102 23.48 -0.80 31.79
N PHE A 103 22.73 0.12 31.16
CA PHE A 103 23.04 1.55 31.10
C PHE A 103 22.25 2.38 32.11
N LYS A 104 22.04 1.82 33.30
CA LYS A 104 21.22 2.44 34.35
C LYS A 104 21.75 3.82 34.81
N GLU A 105 23.07 3.94 34.97
CA GLU A 105 23.70 5.19 35.43
C GLU A 105 23.46 6.36 34.47
N MET A 106 23.45 6.09 33.16
CA MET A 106 23.19 7.10 32.12
C MET A 106 21.75 7.64 32.19
N VAL A 107 20.80 6.76 32.49
CA VAL A 107 19.38 7.13 32.64
C VAL A 107 19.16 7.93 33.93
N GLU A 108 19.73 7.47 35.04
CA GLU A 108 19.57 8.13 36.35
C GLU A 108 20.22 9.52 36.40
N ASP A 109 21.31 9.75 35.67
CA ASP A 109 21.95 11.08 35.60
C ASP A 109 21.07 12.10 34.86
N GLU A 110 20.44 11.70 33.76
CA GLU A 110 19.56 12.58 32.98
C GLU A 110 18.24 12.91 33.70
N ASP A 111 17.64 11.94 34.40
CA ASP A 111 16.39 12.14 35.16
C ASP A 111 16.51 13.23 36.24
N ARG A 112 17.72 13.45 36.76
CA ARG A 112 18.01 14.49 37.77
C ARG A 112 18.03 15.89 37.18
N HIS A 113 18.25 16.05 35.87
CA HIS A 113 18.49 17.34 35.22
C HIS A 113 17.27 17.88 34.42
N ALA A 114 16.32 17.04 34.00
CA ALA A 114 15.39 17.43 32.91
C ALA A 114 13.86 17.34 33.17
N GLY A 115 13.40 16.94 34.37
CA GLY A 115 12.01 16.50 34.59
C GLY A 115 10.86 17.42 34.13
N CYS A 116 10.99 18.75 34.26
CA CYS A 116 9.93 19.70 33.86
C CYS A 116 10.19 20.38 32.49
N VAL A 117 11.45 20.46 32.06
CA VAL A 117 11.86 21.09 30.80
C VAL A 117 11.61 20.16 29.60
N ARG A 118 11.69 18.84 29.81
CA ARG A 118 11.48 17.80 28.78
C ARG A 118 10.09 17.86 28.14
N ALA A 119 9.03 18.05 28.94
CA ALA A 119 7.65 18.16 28.44
C ALA A 119 7.41 19.43 27.60
N CYS A 120 7.95 20.59 28.01
CA CYS A 120 7.85 21.83 27.23
C CYS A 120 8.72 21.83 25.97
N ARG A 121 9.90 21.20 26.01
CA ARG A 121 10.80 21.11 24.84
C ARG A 121 10.27 20.15 23.78
N SER A 122 9.51 19.12 24.19
CA SER A 122 8.82 18.20 23.30
C SER A 122 7.72 18.89 22.46
N CYS A 123 6.97 19.85 23.03
CA CYS A 123 5.99 20.66 22.31
C CYS A 123 6.60 21.61 21.25
N CYS A 124 7.83 22.08 21.44
CA CYS A 124 8.51 23.03 20.56
C CYS A 124 9.68 22.41 19.80
N ARG A 125 9.56 21.12 19.44
CA ARG A 125 10.63 20.40 18.74
C ARG A 125 10.86 21.01 17.36
N VAL A 126 12.12 21.33 17.06
CA VAL A 126 12.62 21.62 15.69
C VAL A 126 12.19 20.53 14.70
N SER A 127 11.94 19.31 15.19
CA SER A 127 11.47 18.20 14.38
C SER A 127 10.06 18.39 13.81
N LEU A 128 9.13 19.10 14.48
CA LEU A 128 7.77 19.27 13.95
C LEU A 128 7.78 20.13 12.68
N TRP A 129 8.49 21.25 12.72
CA TRP A 129 8.67 22.12 11.55
C TRP A 129 9.48 21.43 10.46
N LEU A 130 10.56 20.72 10.81
CA LEU A 130 11.35 19.95 9.85
C LEU A 130 10.52 18.84 9.19
N ARG A 131 9.68 18.14 9.96
CA ARG A 131 8.78 17.09 9.48
C ARG A 131 7.66 17.65 8.61
N LEU A 132 7.11 18.82 8.95
CA LEU A 132 6.12 19.50 8.13
C LEU A 132 6.72 19.95 6.78
N ILE A 133 7.90 20.58 6.81
CA ILE A 133 8.61 21.01 5.58
C ILE A 133 8.98 19.79 4.74
N LEU A 134 9.56 18.76 5.36
CA LEU A 134 9.95 17.53 4.65
C LEU A 134 8.72 16.82 4.09
N LEU A 135 7.62 16.75 4.83
CA LEU A 135 6.35 16.19 4.35
C LEU A 135 5.89 16.95 3.11
N ILE A 136 5.80 18.28 3.15
CA ILE A 136 5.38 19.11 2.01
C ILE A 136 6.31 18.89 0.79
N VAL A 137 7.62 18.84 1.01
CA VAL A 137 8.62 18.66 -0.06
C VAL A 137 8.62 17.23 -0.62
N THR A 138 8.35 16.23 0.22
CA THR A 138 8.37 14.81 -0.18
C THR A 138 7.01 14.27 -0.60
N LEU A 139 5.91 15.01 -0.36
CA LEU A 139 4.57 14.63 -0.80
C LEU A 139 4.46 14.44 -2.32
N PRO A 140 5.05 15.31 -3.17
CA PRO A 140 5.09 15.09 -4.62
C PRO A 140 5.77 13.78 -5.04
N LEU A 141 6.67 13.22 -4.23
CA LEU A 141 7.29 11.92 -4.54
C LEU A 141 6.25 10.79 -4.55
N ASN A 142 5.20 10.86 -3.73
CA ASN A 142 4.14 9.85 -3.73
C ASN A 142 3.29 9.84 -5.02
N LEU A 143 3.45 10.83 -5.91
CA LEU A 143 2.83 10.81 -7.25
C LEU A 143 3.44 9.75 -8.17
N ILE A 144 4.62 9.22 -7.84
CA ILE A 144 5.24 8.09 -8.55
C ILE A 144 5.06 6.84 -7.67
N PRO A 145 4.09 5.96 -7.96
CA PRO A 145 3.83 4.78 -7.14
C PRO A 145 5.04 3.88 -7.08
N ILE A 146 5.17 3.20 -5.94
CA ILE A 146 6.25 2.25 -5.63
C ILE A 146 7.60 2.98 -5.48
N ILE A 147 8.18 3.54 -6.55
CA ILE A 147 9.51 4.17 -6.53
C ILE A 147 9.49 5.42 -5.65
N GLY A 148 8.55 6.32 -5.88
CA GLY A 148 8.45 7.57 -5.15
C GLY A 148 8.11 7.34 -3.68
N SER A 149 7.32 6.32 -3.36
CA SER A 149 7.03 5.94 -1.99
C SER A 149 8.18 5.20 -1.29
N ILE A 150 9.01 4.44 -2.01
CA ILE A 150 10.26 3.88 -1.46
C ILE A 150 11.24 5.01 -1.12
N ILE A 151 11.41 5.98 -2.03
CA ILE A 151 12.25 7.16 -1.80
C ILE A 151 11.70 7.98 -0.62
N TYR A 152 10.37 8.19 -0.59
CA TYR A 152 9.69 8.83 0.53
C TYR A 152 9.97 8.11 1.85
N ALA A 153 9.85 6.79 1.88
CA ALA A 153 10.08 5.99 3.07
C ALA A 153 11.55 5.99 3.50
N TRP A 154 12.49 6.05 2.56
CA TRP A 154 13.91 6.17 2.84
C TRP A 154 14.27 7.53 3.45
N LEU A 155 13.74 8.62 2.89
CA LEU A 155 13.97 9.99 3.37
C LEU A 155 13.28 10.25 4.71
N ASN A 156 11.98 10.01 4.79
CA ASN A 156 11.19 10.19 6.00
C ASN A 156 11.59 9.19 7.09
N GLY A 157 11.95 7.96 6.71
CA GLY A 157 12.44 6.95 7.64
C GLY A 157 13.72 7.40 8.34
N THR A 158 14.70 7.97 7.63
CA THR A 158 15.93 8.48 8.26
C THR A 158 15.65 9.53 9.33
N ILE A 159 14.69 10.43 9.09
CA ILE A 159 14.26 11.43 10.09
C ILE A 159 13.53 10.76 11.24
N LEU A 160 12.63 9.82 10.98
CA LEU A 160 11.93 9.05 12.01
C LEU A 160 12.92 8.32 12.94
N ALA A 161 13.97 7.70 12.38
CA ALA A 161 15.03 7.07 13.16
C ALA A 161 15.80 8.07 14.03
N TRP A 162 16.04 9.29 13.54
CA TRP A 162 16.60 10.36 14.36
C TRP A 162 15.64 10.73 15.49
N GLU A 163 14.34 10.90 15.22
CA GLU A 163 13.33 11.21 16.24
C GLU A 163 13.31 10.16 17.36
N TYR A 164 13.41 8.87 17.03
CA TYR A 164 13.50 7.78 18.00
C TYR A 164 14.77 7.79 18.87
N HIS A 165 15.85 8.45 18.42
CA HIS A 165 17.11 8.57 19.15
C HIS A 165 17.32 9.92 19.84
N LEU A 166 16.31 10.80 19.88
CA LEU A 166 16.46 12.10 20.53
C LEU A 166 16.80 11.96 22.01
N LEU A 167 16.15 11.03 22.73
CA LEU A 167 16.47 10.77 24.14
C LEU A 167 17.90 10.26 24.33
N TYR A 168 18.38 9.38 23.44
CA TYR A 168 19.77 8.94 23.44
C TYR A 168 20.76 10.11 23.26
N PHE A 169 20.43 11.05 22.37
CA PHE A 169 21.23 12.25 22.18
C PHE A 169 21.15 13.22 23.36
N GLU A 170 20.04 13.22 24.10
CA GLU A 170 19.92 13.94 25.37
C GLU A 170 20.82 13.33 26.44
N PHE A 171 20.84 11.99 26.60
CA PHE A 171 21.77 11.30 27.50
C PHE A 171 23.25 11.66 27.22
N LYS A 172 23.60 11.83 25.95
CA LYS A 172 24.96 12.23 25.51
C LYS A 172 25.19 13.75 25.54
N ASN A 173 24.20 14.56 25.90
CA ASN A 173 24.24 16.02 25.86
C ASN A 173 24.65 16.60 24.48
N PHE A 174 24.23 15.95 23.39
CA PHE A 174 24.58 16.37 22.03
C PHE A 174 23.78 17.58 21.57
N ASN A 175 24.47 18.60 21.06
CA ASN A 175 23.85 19.69 20.32
C ASN A 175 23.41 19.25 18.91
N TYR A 176 22.57 20.06 18.25
CA TYR A 176 22.02 19.71 16.92
C TYR A 176 23.09 19.41 15.85
N ALA A 177 24.23 20.11 15.88
CA ALA A 177 25.32 19.88 14.93
C ALA A 177 26.00 18.53 15.16
N GLN A 178 26.20 18.14 16.42
CA GLN A 178 26.73 16.84 16.82
C GLN A 178 25.77 15.70 16.46
N GLN A 179 24.46 15.88 16.73
CA GLN A 179 23.44 14.90 16.32
C GLN A 179 23.46 14.69 14.80
N LYS A 180 23.48 15.78 14.02
CA LYS A 180 23.55 15.70 12.56
C LYS A 180 24.80 14.99 12.07
N ALA A 181 25.95 15.23 12.70
CA ALA A 181 27.20 14.55 12.37
C ALA A 181 27.12 13.05 12.66
N PHE A 182 26.60 12.67 13.84
CA PHE A 182 26.43 11.28 14.26
C PHE A 182 25.49 10.51 13.33
N VAL A 183 24.33 11.08 12.99
CA VAL A 183 23.37 10.48 12.05
C VAL A 183 23.96 10.35 10.65
N LYS A 184 24.78 11.32 10.21
CA LYS A 184 25.45 11.27 8.91
C LYS A 184 26.50 10.15 8.86
N GLU A 185 27.25 9.95 9.93
CA GLU A 185 28.21 8.85 10.06
C GLU A 185 27.51 7.48 10.01
N HIS A 186 26.35 7.36 10.65
CA HIS A 186 25.57 6.11 10.72
C HIS A 186 24.40 6.06 9.72
N LYS A 187 24.50 6.79 8.60
CA LYS A 187 23.37 7.03 7.67
C LYS A 187 22.68 5.74 7.20
N VAL A 188 23.44 4.69 6.88
CA VAL A 188 22.88 3.42 6.39
C VAL A 188 22.05 2.73 7.47
N GLN A 189 22.50 2.76 8.72
CA GLN A 189 21.81 2.13 9.84
C GLN A 189 20.53 2.91 10.19
N TYR A 190 20.61 4.25 10.29
CA TYR A 190 19.45 5.11 10.53
C TYR A 190 18.42 5.03 9.41
N SER A 191 18.84 5.09 8.14
CA SER A 191 17.90 5.02 7.02
C SER A 191 17.23 3.65 6.90
N SER A 192 17.96 2.55 7.12
CA SER A 192 17.37 1.20 7.06
C SER A 192 16.44 0.91 8.24
N PHE A 193 16.83 1.26 9.47
CA PHE A 193 15.97 1.15 10.65
C PHE A 193 14.70 2.00 10.47
N GLY A 194 14.88 3.27 10.11
CA GLY A 194 13.80 4.22 9.96
C GLY A 194 12.81 3.87 8.86
N MET A 195 13.30 3.36 7.72
CA MET A 195 12.43 2.89 6.64
C MET A 195 11.57 1.70 7.09
N GLN A 196 12.16 0.72 7.77
CA GLN A 196 11.42 -0.44 8.31
C GLN A 196 10.40 0.01 9.37
N ALA A 197 10.81 0.88 10.30
CA ALA A 197 9.97 1.40 11.36
C ALA A 197 8.75 2.14 10.79
N LEU A 198 8.98 3.03 9.83
CA LEU A 198 7.93 3.78 9.13
C LEU A 198 6.94 2.86 8.42
N LEU A 199 7.44 1.82 7.73
CA LEU A 199 6.58 0.84 7.05
C LEU A 199 5.71 0.04 8.03
N MET A 200 6.21 -0.29 9.21
CA MET A 200 5.41 -0.99 10.23
C MET A 200 4.34 -0.05 10.84
N GLU A 201 4.70 1.21 11.10
CA GLU A 201 3.76 2.22 11.62
C GLU A 201 2.64 2.57 10.63
N MET A 202 2.91 2.41 9.33
CA MET A 202 1.92 2.57 8.27
C MET A 202 0.86 1.45 8.26
N ILE A 203 1.04 0.33 8.96
CA ILE A 203 0.03 -0.73 8.97
C ILE A 203 -1.22 -0.25 9.74
N PRO A 204 -2.39 -0.11 9.09
CA PRO A 204 -3.59 0.42 9.75
C PRO A 204 -4.07 -0.52 10.86
N GLY A 205 -4.63 0.05 11.93
CA GLY A 205 -5.15 -0.67 13.08
C GLY A 205 -4.08 -1.11 14.10
N VAL A 206 -2.90 -1.53 13.64
CA VAL A 206 -1.81 -2.01 14.51
C VAL A 206 -0.58 -1.10 14.55
N GLY A 207 -0.50 -0.10 13.66
CA GLY A 207 0.61 0.85 13.54
C GLY A 207 1.00 1.53 14.86
N SER A 208 0.00 1.89 15.68
CA SER A 208 0.21 2.50 17.01
C SER A 208 0.98 1.59 17.97
N ILE A 209 0.87 0.26 17.84
CA ILE A 209 1.65 -0.69 18.64
C ILE A 209 3.10 -0.70 18.16
N PHE A 210 3.30 -0.64 16.83
CA PHE A 210 4.63 -0.65 16.24
C PHE A 210 5.46 0.58 16.62
N VAL A 211 4.83 1.71 16.96
CA VAL A 211 5.55 2.87 17.54
C VAL A 211 6.33 2.47 18.79
N PHE A 212 5.75 1.64 19.66
CA PHE A 212 6.44 1.18 20.87
C PHE A 212 7.49 0.11 20.58
N THR A 213 7.22 -0.84 19.68
CA THR A 213 8.22 -1.85 19.32
C THR A 213 9.42 -1.24 18.59
N ASN A 214 9.19 -0.20 17.79
CA ASN A 214 10.22 0.59 17.13
C ASN A 214 11.02 1.40 18.17
N THR A 215 10.36 1.95 19.20
CA THR A 215 11.04 2.61 20.33
C THR A 215 11.99 1.64 21.04
N VAL A 216 11.55 0.40 21.32
CA VAL A 216 12.40 -0.66 21.87
C VAL A 216 13.57 -0.97 20.94
N GLY A 217 13.30 -1.09 19.63
CA GLY A 217 14.35 -1.30 18.63
C GLY A 217 15.40 -0.18 18.59
N ALA A 218 14.96 1.07 18.71
CA ALA A 218 15.85 2.22 18.81
C ALA A 218 16.69 2.18 20.11
N ALA A 219 16.08 1.83 21.25
CA ALA A 219 16.83 1.68 22.50
C ALA A 219 17.87 0.56 22.43
N LEU A 220 17.55 -0.56 21.76
CA LEU A 220 18.51 -1.64 21.50
C LEU A 220 19.65 -1.17 20.58
N MET A 221 19.34 -0.37 19.56
CA MET A 221 20.32 0.23 18.67
C MET A 221 21.25 1.20 19.42
N ALA A 222 20.71 2.06 20.28
CA ALA A 222 21.47 2.95 21.14
C ALA A 222 22.38 2.20 22.11
N ALA A 223 21.85 1.17 22.78
CA ALA A 223 22.64 0.31 23.67
C ALA A 223 23.83 -0.34 22.94
N HIS A 224 23.64 -0.79 21.69
CA HIS A 224 24.73 -1.35 20.90
C HIS A 224 25.79 -0.30 20.54
N PHE A 225 25.41 0.94 20.23
CA PHE A 225 26.39 2.00 20.01
C PHE A 225 27.26 2.30 21.24
N GLU A 226 26.67 2.28 22.44
CA GLU A 226 27.43 2.42 23.68
C GLU A 226 28.35 1.23 23.96
N GLU A 227 27.88 0.02 23.67
CA GLU A 227 28.70 -1.21 23.77
C GLU A 227 29.94 -1.10 22.86
N GLU A 228 29.76 -0.71 21.59
CA GLU A 228 30.87 -0.51 20.64
C GLU A 228 31.83 0.61 21.11
N GLU A 229 31.33 1.71 21.65
CA GLU A 229 32.17 2.82 22.12
C GLU A 229 33.00 2.43 23.37
N ARG A 230 32.39 1.69 24.31
CA ARG A 230 33.10 1.13 25.46
C ARG A 230 34.21 0.17 25.04
N GLU A 231 33.94 -0.71 24.07
CA GLU A 231 34.94 -1.62 23.52
C GLU A 231 36.09 -0.86 22.84
N ARG A 232 35.80 0.14 22.01
CA ARG A 232 36.83 0.98 21.36
C ARG A 232 37.68 1.72 22.38
N THR A 233 37.07 2.26 23.43
CA THR A 233 37.78 2.99 24.50
C THR A 233 38.67 2.06 25.32
N ALA A 234 38.18 0.85 25.61
CA ALA A 234 38.95 -0.19 26.30
C ALA A 234 40.17 -0.65 25.49
N LEU A 235 40.02 -0.81 24.17
CA LEU A 235 41.12 -1.15 23.26
C LEU A 235 42.16 -0.02 23.13
N GLN A 236 41.76 1.24 23.32
CA GLN A 236 42.69 2.38 23.29
C GLN A 236 43.46 2.56 24.61
N HIS A 237 42.85 2.19 25.76
CA HIS A 237 43.47 2.37 27.09
C HIS A 237 44.20 1.11 27.61
N GLY A 238 43.90 -0.07 27.07
CA GLY A 238 44.56 -1.32 27.44
C GLY A 238 45.33 -1.93 26.27
N GLY A 239 46.66 -1.90 26.33
CA GLY A 239 47.56 -2.65 25.44
C GLY A 239 47.51 -4.17 25.68
N VAL A 240 46.32 -4.75 25.76
CA VAL A 240 46.10 -6.19 25.87
C VAL A 240 45.25 -6.61 24.68
N GLN A 241 45.85 -7.40 23.78
CA GLN A 241 45.16 -8.00 22.65
C GLN A 241 43.90 -8.75 23.13
N PRO A 242 42.72 -8.50 22.54
CA PRO A 242 41.57 -9.36 22.79
C PRO A 242 41.86 -10.75 22.22
N ASN A 243 41.78 -11.76 23.07
CA ASN A 243 41.81 -13.16 22.65
C ASN A 243 40.50 -13.44 21.90
N TYR A 244 40.53 -13.47 20.56
CA TYR A 244 39.41 -13.81 19.67
C TYR A 244 39.07 -15.30 19.74
N ALA A 245 38.83 -15.82 20.94
CA ALA A 245 38.54 -17.21 21.19
C ALA A 245 37.30 -17.37 22.07
N ASN A 246 36.20 -16.62 21.80
CA ASN A 246 34.84 -17.06 22.14
C ASN A 246 33.68 -16.22 21.57
N THR A 247 33.71 -15.82 20.29
CA THR A 247 32.58 -15.09 19.67
C THR A 247 31.61 -15.98 18.88
N ASN A 248 31.69 -17.30 19.02
CA ASN A 248 30.84 -18.24 18.28
C ASN A 248 29.62 -18.75 19.06
N ALA A 249 29.03 -17.94 19.95
CA ALA A 249 27.89 -18.38 20.77
C ALA A 249 26.51 -17.78 20.40
N TYR A 250 26.41 -16.91 19.39
CA TYR A 250 25.11 -16.35 18.93
C TYR A 250 24.92 -16.39 17.42
N ASN A 251 25.45 -17.42 16.76
CA ASN A 251 25.15 -17.68 15.35
C ASN A 251 24.68 -19.12 15.17
N HIS A 252 23.53 -19.45 15.74
CA HIS A 252 22.78 -20.64 15.38
C HIS A 252 21.42 -20.21 14.80
N GLY A 253 21.47 -19.69 13.58
CA GLY A 253 20.30 -19.64 12.72
C GLY A 253 19.90 -21.07 12.40
N TYR A 254 18.78 -21.52 12.97
CA TYR A 254 18.04 -22.67 12.47
C TYR A 254 17.71 -22.40 11.00
N VAL A 255 18.35 -23.14 10.09
CA VAL A 255 17.90 -23.27 8.70
C VAL A 255 16.93 -24.44 8.69
N PRO A 256 15.61 -24.24 8.49
CA PRO A 256 14.75 -25.36 8.17
C PRO A 256 15.12 -25.78 6.74
N SER A 257 15.87 -26.88 6.64
CA SER A 257 16.00 -27.65 5.42
C SER A 257 14.68 -28.37 5.15
N GLY A 258 13.67 -27.58 4.76
CA GLY A 258 12.45 -28.04 4.15
C GLY A 258 12.52 -27.71 2.67
N GLY A 259 12.82 -28.70 1.84
CA GLY A 259 12.74 -28.57 0.39
C GLY A 259 11.30 -28.26 -0.01
N ILE A 260 10.96 -26.98 -0.08
CA ILE A 260 9.81 -26.53 -0.86
C ILE A 260 10.25 -26.68 -2.31
N SER A 261 9.77 -27.73 -2.95
CA SER A 261 9.85 -27.91 -4.40
C SER A 261 9.53 -26.56 -5.05
N GLN A 262 10.53 -25.98 -5.70
CA GLN A 262 10.49 -24.69 -6.39
C GLN A 262 9.55 -24.80 -7.61
N ARG A 263 8.24 -24.92 -7.37
CA ARG A 263 7.23 -24.72 -8.41
C ARG A 263 7.20 -23.21 -8.67
N ASN A 264 7.81 -22.80 -9.77
CA ASN A 264 7.76 -21.47 -10.41
C ASN A 264 6.80 -20.51 -9.70
N MET A 265 7.33 -19.76 -8.74
CA MET A 265 6.61 -18.65 -8.10
C MET A 265 6.16 -17.72 -9.22
N SER A 266 4.87 -17.35 -9.29
CA SER A 266 4.25 -16.82 -10.51
C SER A 266 4.98 -15.60 -11.10
N THR A 267 5.90 -15.83 -12.03
CA THR A 267 6.61 -14.80 -12.78
C THR A 267 5.84 -14.36 -14.02
N TYR A 268 4.58 -14.77 -14.18
CA TYR A 268 3.79 -14.53 -15.38
C TYR A 268 3.58 -13.05 -15.70
N VAL A 269 3.51 -12.17 -14.69
CA VAL A 269 3.45 -10.72 -14.93
C VAL A 269 4.77 -10.21 -15.53
N ALA A 270 5.91 -10.59 -14.94
CA ALA A 270 7.22 -10.22 -15.47
C ALA A 270 7.50 -10.84 -16.85
N GLN A 271 7.10 -12.09 -17.05
CA GLN A 271 7.19 -12.78 -18.36
C GLN A 271 6.26 -12.12 -19.38
N GLY A 272 5.04 -11.75 -18.99
CA GLY A 272 4.09 -11.04 -19.83
C GLY A 272 4.62 -9.69 -20.27
N LEU A 273 5.21 -8.93 -19.34
CA LEU A 273 5.89 -7.68 -19.66
C LEU A 273 7.09 -7.88 -20.59
N ALA A 274 7.97 -8.85 -20.30
CA ALA A 274 9.11 -9.15 -21.16
C ALA A 274 8.69 -9.59 -22.56
N TYR A 275 7.66 -10.44 -22.67
CA TYR A 275 7.07 -10.89 -23.92
C TYR A 275 6.42 -9.73 -24.69
N PHE A 276 5.69 -8.88 -23.99
CA PHE A 276 5.08 -7.69 -24.56
C PHE A 276 6.15 -6.76 -25.15
N LEU A 277 7.23 -6.50 -24.42
CA LEU A 277 8.34 -5.66 -24.88
C LEU A 277 9.12 -6.28 -26.06
N SER A 278 9.20 -7.61 -26.15
CA SER A 278 9.94 -8.30 -27.21
C SER A 278 9.15 -8.53 -28.50
N HIS A 279 7.82 -8.34 -28.50
CA HIS A 279 6.96 -8.58 -29.67
C HIS A 279 6.34 -7.27 -30.20
N PRO A 280 6.93 -6.65 -31.26
CA PRO A 280 6.42 -5.43 -31.87
C PRO A 280 4.96 -5.46 -32.36
N PRO A 281 4.39 -6.60 -32.83
CA PRO A 281 2.97 -6.65 -33.20
C PRO A 281 2.01 -6.28 -32.07
N LEU A 282 2.33 -6.64 -30.82
CA LEU A 282 1.50 -6.34 -29.65
C LEU A 282 1.42 -4.83 -29.35
N TRP A 283 2.49 -4.09 -29.65
CA TRP A 283 2.53 -2.64 -29.46
C TRP A 283 1.59 -1.93 -30.42
N LYS A 284 1.53 -2.41 -31.66
CA LYS A 284 0.58 -1.88 -32.67
C LYS A 284 -0.87 -2.13 -32.26
N MET A 285 -1.15 -3.30 -31.68
CA MET A 285 -2.49 -3.64 -31.16
C MET A 285 -2.88 -2.82 -29.92
N THR A 286 -1.90 -2.37 -29.13
CA THR A 286 -2.11 -1.62 -27.88
C THR A 286 -2.17 -0.10 -28.09
N PHE A 287 -1.35 0.45 -28.99
CA PHE A 287 -1.28 1.88 -29.20
C PHE A 287 -2.60 2.47 -29.72
N CYS A 288 -3.24 1.78 -30.65
CA CYS A 288 -4.52 2.20 -31.24
C CYS A 288 -5.63 2.41 -30.19
N PRO A 289 -5.99 1.43 -29.33
CA PRO A 289 -7.04 1.62 -28.34
C PRO A 289 -6.71 2.65 -27.26
N VAL A 290 -5.43 2.79 -26.85
CA VAL A 290 -5.02 3.80 -25.86
C VAL A 290 -5.19 5.20 -26.43
N VAL A 291 -4.70 5.46 -27.65
CA VAL A 291 -4.87 6.75 -28.33
C VAL A 291 -6.35 7.05 -28.55
N LEU A 292 -7.13 6.05 -28.97
CA LEU A 292 -8.57 6.22 -29.17
C LEU A 292 -9.28 6.61 -27.87
N THR A 293 -8.90 6.01 -26.74
CA THR A 293 -9.46 6.36 -25.41
C THR A 293 -9.12 7.79 -25.02
N ILE A 294 -7.90 8.25 -25.27
CA ILE A 294 -7.50 9.64 -25.03
C ILE A 294 -8.31 10.60 -25.92
N VAL A 295 -8.45 10.30 -27.22
CA VAL A 295 -9.21 11.13 -28.16
C VAL A 295 -10.67 11.21 -27.76
N VAL A 296 -11.29 10.08 -27.42
CA VAL A 296 -12.68 10.05 -26.92
C VAL A 296 -12.80 10.87 -25.65
N GLY A 297 -11.89 10.71 -24.69
CA GLY A 297 -11.93 11.47 -23.44
C GLY A 297 -11.79 12.97 -23.62
N MET A 298 -10.84 13.42 -24.45
CA MET A 298 -10.70 14.83 -24.79
C MET A 298 -11.95 15.37 -25.48
N THR A 299 -12.51 14.61 -26.43
CA THR A 299 -13.72 15.01 -27.16
C THR A 299 -14.93 15.10 -26.22
N THR A 300 -15.13 14.12 -25.34
CA THR A 300 -16.22 14.12 -24.35
C THR A 300 -16.14 15.32 -23.43
N VAL A 301 -14.96 15.62 -22.88
CA VAL A 301 -14.77 16.79 -22.00
C VAL A 301 -15.09 18.08 -22.74
N ILE A 302 -14.57 18.26 -23.96
CA ILE A 302 -14.83 19.46 -24.77
C ILE A 302 -16.32 19.62 -25.07
N VAL A 303 -16.99 18.53 -25.45
CA VAL A 303 -18.43 18.56 -25.78
C VAL A 303 -19.28 18.85 -24.54
N LEU A 304 -19.01 18.23 -23.38
CA LEU A 304 -19.78 18.47 -22.17
C LEU A 304 -19.55 19.89 -21.63
N LEU A 305 -18.31 20.37 -21.59
CA LEU A 305 -18.05 21.76 -21.20
C LEU A 305 -18.68 22.76 -22.16
N GLY A 306 -18.70 22.47 -23.46
CA GLY A 306 -19.30 23.36 -24.46
C GLY A 306 -20.83 23.36 -24.47
N ALA A 307 -21.47 22.23 -24.23
CA ALA A 307 -22.92 22.06 -24.43
C ALA A 307 -23.71 21.86 -23.13
N ALA A 308 -23.15 21.19 -22.12
CA ALA A 308 -23.86 20.81 -20.89
C ALA A 308 -23.60 21.78 -19.73
N MET A 309 -22.47 22.49 -19.72
CA MET A 309 -22.09 23.38 -18.63
C MET A 309 -23.13 24.48 -18.37
N TYR A 310 -23.50 25.26 -19.41
CA TYR A 310 -24.45 26.36 -19.25
C TYR A 310 -25.85 25.90 -18.81
N PRO A 311 -26.44 24.84 -19.40
CA PRO A 311 -27.69 24.27 -18.89
C PRO A 311 -27.60 23.78 -17.43
N GLN A 312 -26.49 23.15 -17.02
CA GLN A 312 -26.30 22.65 -15.66
C GLN A 312 -26.15 23.79 -14.65
N GLU A 313 -25.41 24.84 -15.00
CA GLU A 313 -25.26 26.05 -14.20
C GLU A 313 -26.63 26.72 -13.97
N GLN A 314 -27.42 26.90 -15.03
CA GLN A 314 -28.75 27.49 -14.92
C GLN A 314 -29.69 26.65 -14.04
N ALA A 315 -29.67 25.33 -14.20
CA ALA A 315 -30.48 24.44 -13.37
C ALA A 315 -30.10 24.52 -11.87
N LEU A 316 -28.83 24.72 -11.55
CA LEU A 316 -28.35 24.93 -10.18
C LEU A 316 -28.77 26.30 -9.64
N TYR A 317 -28.76 27.35 -10.47
CA TYR A 317 -29.32 28.66 -10.10
C TYR A 317 -30.81 28.59 -9.79
N ASP A 318 -31.57 27.90 -10.64
CA ASP A 318 -33.01 27.71 -10.44
C ASP A 318 -33.30 26.90 -9.16
N ALA A 319 -32.35 26.06 -8.72
CA ALA A 319 -32.39 25.34 -7.46
C ALA A 319 -31.95 26.16 -6.22
N GLY A 320 -31.58 27.43 -6.40
CA GLY A 320 -31.22 28.35 -5.32
C GLY A 320 -29.73 28.34 -4.92
N VAL A 321 -28.84 27.80 -5.77
CA VAL A 321 -27.40 27.85 -5.53
C VAL A 321 -26.84 29.25 -5.87
N PRO A 322 -25.95 29.85 -5.04
CA PRO A 322 -25.33 31.15 -5.35
C PRO A 322 -24.52 31.17 -6.65
N GLU A 323 -24.40 32.35 -7.29
CA GLU A 323 -23.75 32.57 -8.60
C GLU A 323 -22.39 31.86 -8.73
N GLY A 324 -21.43 32.26 -7.89
CA GLY A 324 -20.08 31.66 -7.94
C GLY A 324 -20.03 30.17 -7.60
N LEU A 325 -20.97 29.64 -6.81
CA LEU A 325 -20.97 28.23 -6.41
C LEU A 325 -21.57 27.34 -7.50
N ALA A 326 -22.61 27.80 -8.22
CA ALA A 326 -23.23 27.00 -9.27
C ALA A 326 -22.28 26.80 -10.46
N TRP A 327 -21.52 27.84 -10.83
CA TRP A 327 -20.49 27.73 -11.87
C TRP A 327 -19.45 26.65 -11.54
N VAL A 328 -18.92 26.64 -10.30
CA VAL A 328 -17.97 25.61 -9.85
C VAL A 328 -18.62 24.23 -9.87
N LEU A 329 -19.85 24.10 -9.36
CA LEU A 329 -20.56 22.83 -9.32
C LEU A 329 -20.90 22.29 -10.72
N ALA A 330 -21.24 23.15 -11.68
CA ALA A 330 -21.50 22.77 -13.07
C ALA A 330 -20.24 22.22 -13.74
N ILE A 331 -19.08 22.84 -13.53
CA ILE A 331 -17.79 22.30 -14.01
C ILE A 331 -17.51 20.93 -13.38
N MET A 332 -17.70 20.80 -12.08
CA MET A 332 -17.50 19.53 -11.37
C MET A 332 -18.42 18.43 -11.91
N LEU A 333 -19.69 18.73 -12.17
CA LEU A 333 -20.65 17.80 -12.78
C LEU A 333 -20.21 17.38 -14.19
N CYS A 334 -19.86 18.33 -15.06
CA CYS A 334 -19.33 18.04 -16.40
C CYS A 334 -18.09 17.13 -16.36
N LEU A 335 -17.17 17.36 -15.40
CA LEU A 335 -15.99 16.51 -15.23
C LEU A 335 -16.34 15.10 -14.75
N VAL A 336 -17.28 14.97 -13.81
CA VAL A 336 -17.77 13.67 -13.32
C VAL A 336 -18.49 12.90 -14.43
N GLU A 337 -19.37 13.54 -15.18
CA GLU A 337 -20.07 12.93 -16.32
C GLU A 337 -19.07 12.50 -17.41
N SER A 338 -18.08 13.35 -17.71
CA SER A 338 -17.01 13.02 -18.65
C SER A 338 -16.24 11.78 -18.17
N PHE A 339 -15.89 11.73 -16.88
CA PHE A 339 -15.20 10.59 -16.29
C PHE A 339 -16.04 9.31 -16.42
N VAL A 340 -17.34 9.37 -16.11
CA VAL A 340 -18.25 8.21 -16.20
C VAL A 340 -18.37 7.71 -17.64
N ILE A 341 -18.55 8.61 -18.62
CA ILE A 341 -18.65 8.24 -20.05
C ILE A 341 -17.34 7.61 -20.54
N VAL A 342 -16.20 8.21 -20.22
CA VAL A 342 -14.87 7.70 -20.61
C VAL A 342 -14.59 6.36 -19.93
N MET A 343 -14.98 6.20 -18.68
CA MET A 343 -14.87 4.93 -17.95
C MET A 343 -15.70 3.84 -18.64
N ILE A 344 -16.97 4.10 -18.96
CA ILE A 344 -17.84 3.14 -19.66
C ILE A 344 -17.25 2.79 -21.03
N TYR A 345 -16.81 3.79 -21.79
CA TYR A 345 -16.15 3.58 -23.08
C TYR A 345 -14.91 2.69 -22.96
N SER A 346 -14.06 2.98 -21.96
CA SER A 346 -12.83 2.22 -21.70
C SER A 346 -13.13 0.78 -21.30
N LEU A 347 -14.12 0.55 -20.45
CA LEU A 347 -14.54 -0.79 -20.02
C LEU A 347 -15.00 -1.66 -21.18
N ILE A 348 -15.65 -1.08 -22.18
CA ILE A 348 -16.12 -1.81 -23.37
C ILE A 348 -14.98 -1.98 -24.37
N CYS A 349 -14.34 -0.87 -24.75
CA CYS A 349 -13.33 -0.84 -25.80
C CYS A 349 -12.08 -1.62 -25.40
N LEU A 350 -11.48 -1.31 -24.25
CA LEU A 350 -10.23 -1.94 -23.81
C LEU A 350 -10.41 -3.45 -23.60
N ALA A 351 -11.54 -3.90 -23.03
CA ALA A 351 -11.83 -5.32 -22.87
C ALA A 351 -11.83 -6.09 -24.20
N CYS A 352 -12.37 -5.48 -25.27
CA CYS A 352 -12.35 -6.10 -26.60
C CYS A 352 -10.92 -6.23 -27.16
N TYR A 353 -10.03 -5.28 -26.86
CA TYR A 353 -8.63 -5.34 -27.28
C TYR A 353 -7.80 -6.29 -26.41
N GLN A 354 -8.11 -6.41 -25.12
CA GLN A 354 -7.51 -7.42 -24.24
C GLN A 354 -7.78 -8.83 -24.78
N ASP A 355 -9.03 -9.15 -25.14
CA ASP A 355 -9.36 -10.44 -25.73
C ASP A 355 -8.57 -10.72 -27.02
N LYS A 356 -8.40 -9.72 -27.89
CA LYS A 356 -7.60 -9.87 -29.13
C LYS A 356 -6.13 -10.14 -28.84
N ILE A 357 -5.55 -9.48 -27.83
CA ILE A 357 -4.16 -9.69 -27.42
C ILE A 357 -4.00 -11.07 -26.79
N PHE A 358 -4.92 -11.47 -25.91
CA PHE A 358 -4.93 -12.79 -25.31
C PHE A 358 -5.01 -13.88 -26.39
N GLU A 359 -5.93 -13.71 -27.34
CA GLU A 359 -6.10 -14.60 -28.48
C GLU A 359 -4.83 -14.73 -29.32
N TYR A 360 -4.19 -13.60 -29.64
CA TYR A 360 -2.95 -13.57 -30.39
C TYR A 360 -1.83 -14.36 -29.68
N VAL A 361 -1.66 -14.15 -28.37
CA VAL A 361 -0.64 -14.86 -27.58
C VAL A 361 -0.93 -16.36 -27.51
N MET A 362 -2.20 -16.77 -27.34
CA MET A 362 -2.57 -18.19 -27.33
C MET A 362 -2.25 -18.88 -28.66
N ARG A 363 -2.46 -18.20 -29.80
CA ARG A 363 -2.10 -18.72 -31.13
C ARG A 363 -0.59 -18.90 -31.28
N GLU A 364 0.20 -17.90 -30.87
CA GLU A 364 1.67 -17.98 -30.89
C GLU A 364 2.21 -19.10 -29.97
N GLN A 365 1.51 -19.40 -28.88
CA GLN A 365 1.88 -20.49 -27.97
C GLN A 365 1.48 -21.90 -28.48
N GLY A 366 0.89 -22.00 -29.67
CA GLY A 366 0.50 -23.27 -30.31
C GLY A 366 -0.93 -23.73 -30.03
N HIS A 367 -1.75 -22.91 -29.36
CA HIS A 367 -3.14 -23.26 -28.99
C HIS A 367 -4.15 -22.74 -30.02
N THR A 368 -3.86 -22.89 -31.31
CA THR A 368 -4.71 -22.37 -32.39
C THR A 368 -6.08 -23.03 -32.43
N GLU A 369 -6.18 -24.33 -32.18
CA GLU A 369 -7.44 -25.09 -32.18
C GLU A 369 -8.39 -24.64 -31.06
N LEU A 370 -7.87 -24.42 -29.86
CA LEU A 370 -8.64 -23.92 -28.70
C LEU A 370 -9.26 -22.54 -29.00
N VAL A 371 -8.52 -21.71 -29.72
CA VAL A 371 -8.94 -20.37 -30.13
C VAL A 371 -9.87 -20.41 -31.35
N ALA A 372 -9.66 -21.34 -32.29
CA ALA A 372 -10.40 -21.44 -33.54
C ALA A 372 -11.85 -21.91 -33.34
N ASN A 373 -12.12 -22.68 -32.28
CA ASN A 373 -13.46 -23.16 -31.93
C ASN A 373 -14.40 -22.05 -31.36
N LYS A 374 -14.15 -20.80 -31.76
CA LYS A 374 -14.85 -19.61 -31.29
C LYS A 374 -16.29 -19.61 -31.81
N ARG A 375 -17.28 -19.88 -30.94
CA ARG A 375 -18.67 -19.47 -31.23
C ARG A 375 -18.68 -17.94 -31.34
N LYS A 376 -18.95 -17.43 -32.53
CA LYS A 376 -19.11 -15.99 -32.87
C LYS A 376 -20.22 -15.23 -32.09
N HIS A 377 -20.83 -15.84 -31.06
CA HIS A 377 -22.06 -15.36 -30.43
C HIS A 377 -21.87 -14.60 -29.10
N ALA A 378 -20.63 -14.26 -28.70
CA ALA A 378 -20.36 -13.82 -27.32
C ALA A 378 -20.02 -12.34 -27.14
N SER A 379 -19.72 -11.54 -28.17
CA SER A 379 -19.25 -10.16 -27.94
C SER A 379 -20.36 -9.21 -27.46
N CYS A 380 -21.60 -9.34 -27.95
CA CYS A 380 -22.72 -8.46 -27.57
C CYS A 380 -23.35 -8.87 -26.22
N ILE A 381 -23.53 -10.18 -25.99
CA ILE A 381 -24.06 -10.72 -24.72
C ILE A 381 -23.08 -10.48 -23.56
N ARG A 382 -21.76 -10.51 -23.82
CA ARG A 382 -20.73 -10.20 -22.83
C ARG A 382 -20.73 -8.71 -22.43
N ILE A 383 -21.01 -7.79 -23.34
CA ILE A 383 -21.14 -6.35 -23.01
C ILE A 383 -22.32 -6.13 -22.04
N CYS A 384 -23.48 -6.76 -22.30
CA CYS A 384 -24.64 -6.67 -21.41
C CYS A 384 -24.47 -7.44 -20.08
N THR A 385 -23.76 -8.58 -20.06
CA THR A 385 -23.48 -9.31 -18.81
C THR A 385 -22.29 -8.75 -18.02
N SER A 386 -21.40 -7.97 -18.63
CA SER A 386 -20.27 -7.31 -17.96
C SER A 386 -20.72 -6.06 -17.18
N CYS A 387 -21.65 -5.26 -17.72
CA CYS A 387 -22.24 -4.12 -17.01
C CYS A 387 -23.12 -4.53 -15.81
N CYS A 388 -23.72 -5.72 -15.86
CA CYS A 388 -24.56 -6.28 -14.78
C CYS A 388 -23.85 -7.35 -13.94
N ARG A 389 -22.54 -7.51 -14.09
CA ARG A 389 -21.79 -8.59 -13.45
C ARG A 389 -21.67 -8.33 -11.95
N VAL A 390 -21.90 -9.36 -11.15
CA VAL A 390 -21.61 -9.39 -9.70
C VAL A 390 -20.19 -8.89 -9.41
N SER A 391 -19.24 -9.02 -10.35
CA SER A 391 -17.88 -8.48 -10.20
C SER A 391 -17.81 -6.96 -10.14
N VAL A 392 -18.68 -6.20 -10.81
CA VAL A 392 -18.71 -4.72 -10.72
C VAL A 392 -19.27 -4.26 -9.38
N LEU A 393 -20.33 -4.92 -8.88
CA LEU A 393 -20.89 -4.69 -7.55
C LEU A 393 -19.93 -5.14 -6.44
N LEU A 394 -19.24 -6.27 -6.62
CA LEU A 394 -18.19 -6.77 -5.73
C LEU A 394 -17.00 -5.81 -5.73
N ARG A 395 -16.57 -5.30 -6.89
CA ARG A 395 -15.54 -4.26 -6.99
C ARG A 395 -15.96 -2.97 -6.28
N LEU A 396 -17.19 -2.51 -6.45
CA LEU A 396 -17.69 -1.31 -5.76
C LEU A 396 -17.77 -1.53 -4.24
N GLY A 397 -18.29 -2.67 -3.79
CA GLY A 397 -18.34 -3.01 -2.36
C GLY A 397 -16.96 -3.17 -1.73
N LEU A 398 -16.05 -3.88 -2.41
CA LEU A 398 -14.68 -4.09 -1.96
C LEU A 398 -13.87 -2.80 -2.05
N LEU A 399 -14.10 -1.95 -3.06
CA LEU A 399 -13.53 -0.61 -3.17
C LEU A 399 -13.97 0.26 -1.99
N VAL A 400 -15.25 0.32 -1.64
CA VAL A 400 -15.72 1.08 -0.47
C VAL A 400 -15.06 0.59 0.83
N VAL A 401 -14.91 -0.74 1.00
CA VAL A 401 -14.23 -1.32 2.17
C VAL A 401 -12.71 -1.08 2.17
N SER A 402 -12.10 -0.96 0.99
CA SER A 402 -10.63 -0.89 0.83
C SER A 402 -10.09 0.48 0.43
N VAL A 403 -10.95 1.47 0.17
CA VAL A 403 -10.57 2.89 -0.02
C VAL A 403 -9.77 3.44 1.17
N PRO A 404 -10.14 3.13 2.44
CA PRO A 404 -9.33 3.56 3.59
C PRO A 404 -7.90 2.99 3.56
N LEU A 405 -7.68 1.83 2.92
CA LEU A 405 -6.34 1.26 2.78
C LEU A 405 -5.49 2.10 1.83
N ASN A 406 -6.03 2.54 0.68
CA ASN A 406 -5.28 3.34 -0.30
C ASN A 406 -4.83 4.72 0.19
N VAL A 407 -5.34 5.18 1.35
CA VAL A 407 -4.88 6.41 2.02
C VAL A 407 -3.46 6.26 2.56
N VAL A 408 -3.01 5.03 2.87
CA VAL A 408 -1.65 4.77 3.32
C VAL A 408 -0.75 4.34 2.16
N PRO A 409 0.23 5.16 1.76
CA PRO A 409 1.13 4.83 0.66
C PRO A 409 1.89 3.51 0.92
N VAL A 410 2.20 2.77 -0.15
CA VAL A 410 2.87 1.45 -0.12
C VAL A 410 2.09 0.36 0.58
N VAL A 411 1.93 0.43 1.90
CA VAL A 411 1.36 -0.65 2.72
C VAL A 411 -0.11 -0.82 2.38
N GLY A 412 -0.83 0.30 2.28
CA GLY A 412 -2.21 0.34 1.85
C GLY A 412 -2.43 -0.23 0.45
N ASN A 413 -1.68 0.28 -0.53
CA ASN A 413 -1.76 -0.18 -1.92
C ASN A 413 -1.34 -1.65 -2.07
N THR A 414 -0.34 -2.10 -1.32
CA THR A 414 0.11 -3.51 -1.34
C THR A 414 -0.92 -4.42 -0.70
N MET A 415 -1.50 -4.02 0.43
CA MET A 415 -2.58 -4.78 1.09
C MET A 415 -3.83 -4.81 0.20
N TYR A 416 -4.20 -3.67 -0.39
CA TYR A 416 -5.27 -3.59 -1.38
C TYR A 416 -5.02 -4.56 -2.54
N ALA A 417 -3.81 -4.54 -3.12
CA ALA A 417 -3.44 -5.43 -4.21
C ALA A 417 -3.46 -6.91 -3.81
N TRP A 418 -3.04 -7.23 -2.58
CA TRP A 418 -3.08 -8.59 -2.04
C TRP A 418 -4.51 -9.11 -1.85
N LEU A 419 -5.39 -8.29 -1.25
CA LEU A 419 -6.79 -8.63 -1.01
C LEU A 419 -7.57 -8.80 -2.32
N ASN A 420 -7.30 -7.93 -3.30
CA ASN A 420 -7.96 -7.94 -4.60
C ASN A 420 -7.29 -8.90 -5.62
N GLY A 421 -6.10 -9.41 -5.34
CA GLY A 421 -5.27 -10.10 -6.33
C GLY A 421 -5.96 -11.31 -6.96
N GLN A 422 -6.66 -12.14 -6.18
CA GLN A 422 -7.36 -13.31 -6.73
C GLN A 422 -8.51 -12.92 -7.67
N ILE A 423 -9.24 -11.84 -7.35
CA ILE A 423 -10.35 -11.33 -8.18
C ILE A 423 -9.80 -10.78 -9.49
N VAL A 424 -8.75 -9.95 -9.42
CA VAL A 424 -8.09 -9.38 -10.61
C VAL A 424 -7.57 -10.50 -11.52
N ALA A 425 -6.92 -11.51 -10.96
CA ALA A 425 -6.45 -12.66 -11.73
C ALA A 425 -7.58 -13.45 -12.41
N TRP A 426 -8.71 -13.65 -11.71
CA TRP A 426 -9.90 -14.28 -12.28
C TRP A 426 -10.43 -13.49 -13.49
N GLU A 427 -10.44 -12.16 -13.42
CA GLU A 427 -10.90 -11.31 -14.52
C GLU A 427 -9.98 -11.38 -15.74
N TYR A 428 -8.68 -11.41 -15.51
CA TYR A 428 -7.68 -11.62 -16.56
C TYR A 428 -7.78 -13.00 -17.22
N HIS A 429 -8.17 -14.04 -16.48
CA HIS A 429 -8.41 -15.39 -17.00
C HIS A 429 -9.83 -15.62 -17.49
N PHE A 430 -10.70 -14.62 -17.41
CA PHE A 430 -12.10 -14.79 -17.77
C PHE A 430 -12.28 -15.26 -19.23
N PHE A 431 -11.51 -14.68 -20.16
CA PHE A 431 -11.53 -15.09 -21.56
C PHE A 431 -11.09 -16.55 -21.76
N TYR A 432 -10.09 -17.01 -20.99
CA TYR A 432 -9.65 -18.40 -21.04
C TYR A 432 -10.75 -19.37 -20.56
N PHE A 433 -11.46 -19.03 -19.50
CA PHE A 433 -12.59 -19.82 -19.03
C PHE A 433 -13.74 -19.88 -20.04
N GLU A 434 -13.96 -18.80 -20.81
CA GLU A 434 -14.90 -18.80 -21.93
C GLU A 434 -14.44 -19.74 -23.06
N LEU A 435 -13.15 -19.75 -23.42
CA LEU A 435 -12.61 -20.66 -24.43
C LEU A 435 -12.85 -22.13 -24.05
N LYS A 436 -12.71 -22.46 -22.76
CA LYS A 436 -12.95 -23.80 -22.22
C LYS A 436 -14.42 -24.11 -21.95
N ASN A 437 -15.33 -23.12 -22.04
CA ASN A 437 -16.73 -23.23 -21.63
C ASN A 437 -16.91 -23.74 -20.18
N TYR A 438 -16.06 -23.28 -19.24
CA TYR A 438 -16.15 -23.70 -17.85
C TYR A 438 -17.34 -23.09 -17.11
N SER A 439 -18.05 -23.92 -16.33
CA SER A 439 -19.05 -23.46 -15.37
C SER A 439 -18.38 -22.69 -14.21
N PHE A 440 -19.15 -21.91 -13.46
CA PHE A 440 -18.62 -21.16 -12.31
C PHE A 440 -17.96 -22.09 -11.27
N GLU A 441 -18.54 -23.28 -11.03
CA GLU A 441 -17.96 -24.28 -10.12
C GLU A 441 -16.60 -24.80 -10.62
N GLN A 442 -16.48 -25.05 -11.93
CA GLN A 442 -15.22 -25.48 -12.54
C GLN A 442 -14.15 -24.39 -12.48
N GLN A 443 -14.53 -23.13 -12.71
CA GLN A 443 -13.64 -21.98 -12.55
C GLN A 443 -13.12 -21.89 -11.12
N GLN A 444 -14.03 -21.97 -10.13
CA GLN A 444 -13.68 -21.89 -8.72
C GLN A 444 -12.73 -23.02 -8.32
N ALA A 445 -13.01 -24.26 -8.73
CA ALA A 445 -12.17 -25.41 -8.43
C ALA A 445 -10.73 -25.25 -8.97
N LEU A 446 -10.58 -24.75 -10.21
CA LEU A 446 -9.27 -24.51 -10.82
C LEU A 446 -8.51 -23.40 -10.09
N ILE A 447 -9.20 -22.31 -9.72
CA ILE A 447 -8.60 -21.20 -8.97
C ILE A 447 -8.19 -21.65 -7.58
N ASP A 448 -9.00 -22.45 -6.90
CA ASP A 448 -8.69 -22.95 -5.55
C ASP A 448 -7.48 -23.89 -5.56
N GLU A 449 -7.35 -24.74 -6.59
CA GLU A 449 -6.15 -25.56 -6.82
C GLU A 449 -4.87 -24.70 -6.97
N ARG A 450 -5.00 -23.46 -7.47
CA ARG A 450 -3.90 -22.52 -7.78
C ARG A 450 -4.00 -21.19 -7.04
N SER A 451 -4.62 -21.18 -5.87
CA SER A 451 -5.03 -19.95 -5.17
C SER A 451 -3.87 -18.97 -4.96
N MET A 452 -2.70 -19.47 -4.58
CA MET A 452 -1.51 -18.64 -4.39
C MET A 452 -0.97 -18.06 -5.71
N GLN A 453 -1.00 -18.82 -6.81
CA GLN A 453 -0.55 -18.33 -8.12
C GLN A 453 -1.49 -17.25 -8.66
N TYR A 454 -2.81 -17.45 -8.54
CA TYR A 454 -3.81 -16.44 -8.91
C TYR A 454 -3.65 -15.18 -8.06
N ARG A 455 -3.54 -15.32 -6.73
CA ARG A 455 -3.40 -14.17 -5.84
C ARG A 455 -2.12 -13.37 -6.12
N LEU A 456 -0.97 -14.04 -6.29
CA LEU A 456 0.29 -13.37 -6.62
C LEU A 456 0.27 -12.71 -8.00
N PHE A 457 -0.26 -13.38 -9.01
CA PHE A 457 -0.41 -12.83 -10.36
C PHE A 457 -1.24 -11.56 -10.33
N GLY A 458 -2.45 -11.60 -9.76
CA GLY A 458 -3.31 -10.43 -9.77
C GLY A 458 -2.84 -9.31 -8.83
N MET A 459 -2.14 -9.62 -7.74
CA MET A 459 -1.49 -8.60 -6.91
C MET A 459 -0.43 -7.84 -7.73
N GLN A 460 0.45 -8.55 -8.42
CA GLN A 460 1.50 -7.94 -9.25
C GLN A 460 0.90 -7.13 -10.41
N ALA A 461 -0.12 -7.68 -11.07
CA ALA A 461 -0.82 -7.02 -12.17
C ALA A 461 -1.43 -5.69 -11.71
N LEU A 462 -2.16 -5.72 -10.58
CA LEU A 462 -2.80 -4.56 -10.00
C LEU A 462 -1.80 -3.48 -9.55
N LEU A 463 -0.67 -3.88 -8.96
CA LEU A 463 0.41 -2.93 -8.59
C LEU A 463 1.02 -2.23 -9.81
N LEU A 464 1.18 -2.92 -10.94
CA LEU A 464 1.65 -2.29 -12.18
C LEU A 464 0.61 -1.35 -12.79
N GLU A 465 -0.67 -1.71 -12.75
CA GLU A 465 -1.76 -0.87 -13.25
C GLU A 465 -1.94 0.42 -12.44
N MET A 466 -1.54 0.42 -11.18
CA MET A 466 -1.55 1.62 -10.34
C MET A 466 -0.54 2.69 -10.79
N VAL A 467 0.40 2.38 -11.70
CA VAL A 467 1.39 3.37 -12.18
C VAL A 467 0.70 4.42 -13.07
N PRO A 468 0.66 5.71 -12.68
CA PRO A 468 -0.03 6.74 -13.43
C PRO A 468 0.63 6.95 -14.80
N GLY A 469 -0.19 7.29 -15.78
CA GLY A 469 0.24 7.53 -17.15
C GLY A 469 0.53 6.27 -17.98
N ILE A 470 1.10 5.23 -17.37
CA ILE A 470 1.48 3.98 -18.07
C ILE A 470 0.70 2.74 -17.64
N GLY A 471 -0.13 2.83 -16.61
CA GLY A 471 -0.95 1.72 -16.09
C GLY A 471 -1.83 1.07 -17.16
N ALA A 472 -2.37 1.85 -18.10
CA ALA A 472 -3.13 1.33 -19.23
C ALA A 472 -2.28 0.44 -20.17
N VAL A 473 -0.98 0.70 -20.29
CA VAL A 473 -0.06 -0.17 -21.06
C VAL A 473 0.23 -1.45 -20.28
N PHE A 474 0.44 -1.34 -18.97
CA PHE A 474 0.62 -2.51 -18.11
C PHE A 474 -0.60 -3.42 -18.08
N MET A 475 -1.81 -2.87 -18.19
CA MET A 475 -3.04 -3.65 -18.33
C MET A 475 -2.95 -4.66 -19.49
N PHE A 476 -2.38 -4.26 -20.64
CA PHE A 476 -2.19 -5.13 -21.79
C PHE A 476 -1.01 -6.09 -21.61
N ALA A 477 0.09 -5.64 -20.99
CA ALA A 477 1.19 -6.53 -20.62
C ALA A 477 0.74 -7.65 -19.64
N ASN A 478 -0.15 -7.30 -18.70
CA ASN A 478 -0.78 -8.23 -17.78
C ASN A 478 -1.69 -9.21 -18.53
N THR A 479 -2.42 -8.77 -19.56
CA THR A 479 -3.20 -9.67 -20.43
C THR A 479 -2.30 -10.69 -21.15
N VAL A 480 -1.14 -10.27 -21.64
CA VAL A 480 -0.14 -11.20 -22.21
C VAL A 480 0.33 -12.19 -21.16
N GLY A 481 0.64 -11.72 -19.95
CA GLY A 481 1.00 -12.57 -18.81
C GLY A 481 -0.09 -13.58 -18.46
N ALA A 482 -1.35 -13.17 -18.48
CA ALA A 482 -2.50 -14.05 -18.27
C ALA A 482 -2.61 -15.11 -19.37
N ALA A 483 -2.37 -14.75 -20.64
CA ALA A 483 -2.37 -15.72 -21.74
C ALA A 483 -1.21 -16.73 -21.63
N LEU A 484 -0.02 -16.29 -21.20
CA LEU A 484 1.09 -17.19 -20.90
C LEU A 484 0.78 -18.10 -19.70
N PHE A 485 0.10 -17.58 -18.68
CA PHE A 485 -0.35 -18.37 -17.53
C PHE A 485 -1.36 -19.43 -17.97
N ALA A 486 -2.39 -19.07 -18.72
CA ALA A 486 -3.33 -20.01 -19.32
C ALA A 486 -2.65 -21.07 -20.19
N SER A 487 -1.71 -20.68 -21.06
CA SER A 487 -0.93 -21.63 -21.88
C SER A 487 -0.14 -22.63 -21.03
N SER A 488 0.39 -22.21 -19.88
CA SER A 488 1.07 -23.12 -18.96
C SER A 488 0.12 -24.12 -18.30
N ILE A 489 -1.12 -23.69 -17.98
CA ILE A 489 -2.17 -24.59 -17.48
C ILE A 489 -2.50 -25.65 -18.53
N GLU A 490 -2.67 -25.26 -19.81
CA GLU A 490 -2.88 -26.23 -20.90
C GLU A 490 -1.76 -27.26 -21.02
N ARG A 491 -0.51 -26.81 -20.91
CA ARG A 491 0.65 -27.72 -20.98
C ARG A 491 0.67 -28.70 -19.82
N GLU A 492 0.29 -28.26 -18.62
CA GLU A 492 0.16 -29.12 -17.45
C GLU A 492 -0.99 -30.12 -17.59
N GLU A 493 -2.14 -29.71 -18.13
CA GLU A 493 -3.28 -30.59 -18.39
C GLU A 493 -2.94 -31.65 -19.45
N ALA A 494 -2.30 -31.24 -20.55
CA ALA A 494 -1.83 -32.15 -21.59
C ALA A 494 -0.81 -33.16 -21.06
N ALA A 495 0.08 -32.76 -20.14
CA ALA A 495 1.05 -33.65 -19.52
C ALA A 495 0.40 -34.69 -18.57
N LYS A 496 -0.80 -34.40 -18.03
CA LYS A 496 -1.56 -35.33 -17.18
C LYS A 496 -2.33 -36.38 -18.00
N GLN A 497 -2.55 -36.17 -19.31
CA GLN A 497 -3.20 -37.11 -20.21
C GLN A 497 -2.14 -37.86 -21.05
N PRO A 498 -1.83 -39.15 -20.79
CA PRO A 498 -0.91 -39.89 -21.66
C PRO A 498 -1.49 -40.01 -23.08
N PRO A 499 -0.65 -40.03 -24.13
CA PRO A 499 -1.13 -40.17 -25.51
C PRO A 499 -1.90 -41.49 -25.64
N VAL A 500 -3.15 -41.41 -26.08
CA VAL A 500 -3.90 -42.58 -26.54
C VAL A 500 -3.11 -43.14 -27.72
N GLN A 501 -2.54 -44.33 -27.54
CA GLN A 501 -1.97 -45.09 -28.65
C GLN A 501 -3.11 -45.34 -29.64
N THR A 502 -3.07 -44.66 -30.79
CA THR A 502 -3.87 -45.03 -31.93
C THR A 502 -3.42 -46.44 -32.31
N GLU A 503 -4.24 -47.46 -32.02
CA GLU A 503 -4.02 -48.80 -32.54
C GLU A 503 -3.90 -48.69 -34.07
N GLU A 504 -2.71 -49.00 -34.59
CA GLU A 504 -2.53 -49.30 -36.01
C GLU A 504 -3.50 -50.44 -36.35
N PRO A 505 -4.35 -50.31 -37.39
CA PRO A 505 -5.19 -51.43 -37.78
C PRO A 505 -4.29 -52.56 -38.29
N ASP A 506 -4.16 -53.61 -37.50
CA ASP A 506 -3.46 -54.85 -37.84
C ASP A 506 -3.98 -55.38 -39.18
N LEU A 507 -3.20 -55.15 -40.25
CA LEU A 507 -3.47 -55.56 -41.63
C LEU A 507 -3.35 -57.10 -41.84
N TYR A 508 -3.41 -57.91 -40.78
CA TYR A 508 -3.21 -59.36 -40.83
C TYR A 508 -4.35 -60.20 -40.26
N ARG A 509 -5.48 -59.58 -39.86
CA ARG A 509 -6.63 -60.32 -39.29
C ARG A 509 -7.73 -60.74 -40.28
N SER A 510 -7.45 -60.68 -41.59
CA SER A 510 -8.41 -61.07 -42.65
C SER A 510 -8.04 -62.34 -43.43
N LEU A 511 -7.16 -63.19 -42.89
CA LEU A 511 -6.82 -64.49 -43.48
C LEU A 511 -6.74 -65.60 -42.41
N VAL A 512 -7.86 -65.88 -41.74
CA VAL A 512 -8.19 -67.21 -41.20
C VAL A 512 -9.69 -67.43 -41.32
#